data_AF-A0A382TIZ0-F1
#
_entry.id   AF-A0A382TIZ0-F1
#
_cell.length_a   1.000
_cell.length_b   1.000
_cell.length_c   1.000
_cell.angle_alpha   90.00
_cell.angle_beta   90.00
_cell.angle_gamma   90.00
#
_symmetry.space_group_name_H-M   'P 1'
#
loop_
_entity.id
_entity.type
_entity.pdbx_description
1 polymer ?
#
loop_
_entity_poly.entity_id
_entity_poly.type
_entity_poly.pdbx_seq_one_letter_code
_entity_poly.pdbx_strand_id
1 'polypeptide(L)'
;IDWEQYMLYRATEGLEVRVPVQAGPHQVTVSYVRQQLENEGIPQPRQGGRLSANSEAYLDYQKVHSVEIGGPYRTAEDINESPSWNLIFSCYPERLNEEMACATEILSRVARQAYRRPITEEDTALLLEFFNSGREQGGDFEHGIQFALEFMLSDPAFLIRSYGDSEQFANEAIYELNGLELASRLAFFMWSSAPDETLLDLAERGQLSDPVVYEQQVRRMLTDERGVNTLVEDFASQWLNLRRLDEVNINTVLFPQYDVSLIEAFGRETELFIRETLRTDSSILDLLGADYTFVDERLAR
;
A
#
# COMPACT_ATOMS: atom_id res chain seq x y z
N ILE A 1 14.92 -36.77 12.73
CA ILE A 1 14.84 -35.38 13.20
C ILE A 1 13.40 -35.18 13.62
N ASP A 2 13.17 -34.68 14.83
CA ASP A 2 11.83 -34.35 15.31
C ASP A 2 11.21 -33.30 14.38
N TRP A 3 9.92 -33.44 14.06
CA TRP A 3 9.22 -32.53 13.14
C TRP A 3 9.35 -31.07 13.60
N GLU A 4 9.25 -30.84 14.91
CA GLU A 4 9.43 -29.51 15.51
C GLU A 4 10.84 -28.96 15.26
N GLN A 5 11.88 -29.78 15.40
CA GLN A 5 13.25 -29.34 15.12
C GLN A 5 13.50 -29.05 13.64
N TYR A 6 12.86 -29.80 12.74
CA TYR A 6 12.92 -29.53 11.31
C TYR A 6 12.27 -28.18 10.99
N MET A 7 11.04 -27.96 11.47
CA MET A 7 10.30 -26.72 11.25
C MET A 7 11.01 -25.49 11.81
N LEU A 8 11.60 -25.59 13.01
CA LEU A 8 12.24 -24.45 13.68
C LEU A 8 13.60 -24.07 13.10
N TYR A 9 14.39 -25.02 12.60
CA TYR A 9 15.80 -24.78 12.28
C TYR A 9 16.23 -25.11 10.86
N ARG A 10 15.45 -25.90 10.12
CA ARG A 10 15.86 -26.43 8.80
C ARG A 10 14.85 -26.24 7.68
N ALA A 11 13.62 -25.81 7.98
CA ALA A 11 12.57 -25.65 6.97
C ALA A 11 12.96 -24.66 5.86
N THR A 12 13.81 -23.67 6.16
CA THR A 12 14.32 -22.69 5.20
C THR A 12 15.70 -23.05 4.63
N GLU A 13 16.32 -24.13 5.09
CA GLU A 13 17.67 -24.52 4.67
C GLU A 13 17.67 -24.87 3.16
N GLY A 14 18.46 -24.10 2.37
CA GLY A 14 18.51 -24.26 0.91
C GLY A 14 17.42 -23.52 0.13
N LEU A 15 16.52 -22.79 0.80
CA LEU A 15 15.52 -21.91 0.17
C LEU A 15 15.95 -20.43 0.14
N GLU A 16 17.05 -20.09 0.78
CA GLU A 16 17.65 -18.75 0.71
C GLU A 16 18.48 -18.60 -0.57
N VAL A 17 18.09 -17.65 -1.43
CA VAL A 17 18.84 -17.31 -2.64
C VAL A 17 19.27 -15.86 -2.58
N ARG A 18 20.57 -15.61 -2.79
CA ARG A 18 21.12 -14.27 -2.95
C ARG A 18 21.39 -14.02 -4.43
N VAL A 19 20.72 -13.03 -4.99
CA VAL A 19 20.89 -12.62 -6.39
C VAL A 19 21.32 -11.15 -6.47
N PRO A 20 22.24 -10.79 -7.37
CA PRO A 20 22.44 -9.38 -7.74
C PRO A 20 21.22 -8.92 -8.54
N VAL A 21 20.59 -7.84 -8.11
CA VAL A 21 19.43 -7.23 -8.78
C VAL A 21 19.78 -5.78 -9.11
N GLN A 22 19.49 -5.36 -10.34
CA GLN A 22 19.65 -3.95 -10.73
C GLN A 22 18.65 -3.07 -9.97
N ALA A 23 18.95 -1.78 -9.79
CA ALA A 23 17.99 -0.86 -9.20
C ALA A 23 16.70 -0.77 -10.04
N GLY A 24 15.58 -0.45 -9.39
CA GLY A 24 14.28 -0.25 -10.06
C GLY A 24 13.22 -1.32 -9.75
N PRO A 25 12.03 -1.19 -10.35
CA PRO A 25 10.92 -2.11 -10.13
C PRO A 25 11.17 -3.45 -10.83
N HIS A 26 11.10 -4.55 -10.08
CA HIS A 26 11.23 -5.91 -10.60
C HIS A 26 10.05 -6.77 -10.18
N GLN A 27 9.62 -7.67 -11.06
CA GLN A 27 8.66 -8.70 -10.72
C GLN A 27 9.40 -9.93 -10.21
N VAL A 28 9.16 -10.30 -8.95
CA VAL A 28 9.68 -11.53 -8.35
C VAL A 28 8.58 -12.58 -8.35
N THR A 29 8.88 -13.76 -8.88
CA THR A 29 7.95 -14.91 -8.87
C THR A 29 8.64 -16.10 -8.25
N VAL A 30 7.97 -16.74 -7.29
CA VAL A 30 8.42 -17.97 -6.65
C VAL A 30 7.40 -19.06 -6.94
N SER A 31 7.87 -20.21 -7.41
CA SER A 31 7.01 -21.35 -7.74
C SER A 31 7.71 -22.66 -7.40
N TYR A 32 6.96 -23.65 -6.94
CA TYR A 32 7.45 -25.02 -6.85
C TYR A 32 7.33 -25.72 -8.21
N VAL A 33 8.34 -26.52 -8.57
CA VAL A 33 8.19 -27.45 -9.70
C VAL A 33 7.17 -28.51 -9.29
N ARG A 34 6.02 -28.51 -9.95
CA ARG A 34 4.93 -29.46 -9.66
C ARG A 34 5.42 -30.89 -9.82
N GLN A 35 5.68 -31.56 -8.70
CA GLN A 35 5.88 -33.01 -8.65
C GLN A 35 4.58 -33.65 -8.19
N GLN A 36 3.89 -34.34 -9.10
CA GLN A 36 2.75 -35.19 -8.73
C GLN A 36 3.31 -36.51 -8.20
N LEU A 37 3.58 -36.55 -6.90
CA LEU A 37 3.87 -37.79 -6.21
C LEU A 37 2.55 -38.29 -5.61
N GLU A 38 2.01 -39.37 -6.19
CA GLU A 38 0.93 -40.12 -5.55
C GLU A 38 1.56 -40.95 -4.43
N ASN A 39 1.12 -40.73 -3.19
CA ASN A 39 1.58 -41.54 -2.06
C ASN A 39 1.07 -42.98 -2.24
N GLU A 40 1.98 -43.92 -2.50
CA GLU A 40 1.67 -45.35 -2.41
C GLU A 40 1.50 -45.72 -0.92
N GLY A 41 0.26 -45.76 -0.45
CA GLY A 41 -0.06 -46.07 0.95
C GLY A 41 -1.56 -46.03 1.25
N ILE A 42 -1.93 -46.28 2.51
CA ILE A 42 -3.32 -46.10 2.97
C ILE A 42 -3.62 -44.60 2.92
N PRO A 43 -4.66 -44.17 2.18
CA PRO A 43 -5.05 -42.76 2.11
C PRO A 43 -5.23 -42.20 3.52
N GLN A 44 -4.39 -41.23 3.88
CA GLN A 44 -4.58 -40.48 5.11
C GLN A 44 -5.61 -39.37 4.85
N PRO A 45 -6.37 -38.95 5.86
CA PRO A 45 -7.16 -37.74 5.77
C PRO A 45 -6.25 -36.58 5.35
N ARG A 46 -6.64 -35.82 4.32
CA ARG A 46 -5.95 -34.59 3.96
C ARG A 46 -5.99 -33.63 5.14
N GLN A 47 -4.82 -33.26 5.65
CA GLN A 47 -4.73 -32.21 6.65
C GLN A 47 -4.68 -30.89 5.88
N GLY A 48 -5.78 -30.15 5.95
CA GLY A 48 -5.93 -28.82 5.37
C GLY A 48 -6.49 -27.85 6.40
N GLY A 49 -6.36 -26.56 6.13
CA GLY A 49 -6.96 -25.49 6.94
C GLY A 49 -6.13 -25.09 8.17
N ARG A 50 -6.64 -24.10 8.91
CA ARG A 50 -6.03 -23.61 10.15
C ARG A 50 -6.38 -24.54 11.31
N LEU A 51 -5.40 -24.89 12.13
CA LEU A 51 -5.67 -25.57 13.40
C LEU A 51 -6.25 -24.56 14.40
N SER A 52 -7.24 -24.96 15.19
CA SER A 52 -7.76 -24.08 16.26
C SER A 52 -6.80 -23.93 17.45
N ALA A 53 -5.82 -24.83 17.59
CA ALA A 53 -4.96 -24.90 18.77
C ALA A 53 -3.70 -24.03 18.68
N ASN A 54 -3.28 -23.65 17.47
CA ASN A 54 -2.07 -22.87 17.20
C ASN A 54 -2.22 -22.10 15.86
N SER A 55 -1.21 -21.32 15.48
CA SER A 55 -1.21 -20.56 14.22
C SER A 55 -0.83 -21.39 13.00
N GLU A 56 -0.82 -22.72 13.10
CA GLU A 56 -0.43 -23.58 11.97
C GLU A 56 -1.59 -23.70 10.97
N ALA A 57 -1.24 -23.58 9.70
CA ALA A 57 -2.14 -23.85 8.58
C ALA A 57 -1.56 -25.00 7.76
N TYR A 58 -2.30 -26.09 7.65
CA TYR A 58 -1.94 -27.15 6.72
C TYR A 58 -2.47 -26.83 5.34
N LEU A 59 -1.59 -26.92 4.35
CA LEU A 59 -1.92 -26.68 2.95
C LEU A 59 -1.86 -28.03 2.24
N ASP A 60 -2.97 -28.42 1.61
CA ASP A 60 -3.16 -29.73 0.97
C ASP A 60 -2.15 -30.00 -0.17
N TYR A 61 -1.60 -28.93 -0.77
CA TYR A 61 -0.56 -28.98 -1.79
C TYR A 61 0.66 -28.16 -1.37
N GLN A 62 1.84 -28.49 -1.93
CA GLN A 62 3.04 -27.64 -1.84
C GLN A 62 2.72 -26.25 -2.37
N LYS A 63 2.81 -25.24 -1.51
CA LYS A 63 2.50 -23.85 -1.83
C LYS A 63 3.54 -22.94 -1.20
N VAL A 64 3.78 -21.81 -1.86
CA VAL A 64 4.57 -20.72 -1.29
C VAL A 64 3.67 -20.02 -0.27
N HIS A 65 3.91 -20.21 1.02
CA HIS A 65 3.15 -19.54 2.06
C HIS A 65 3.55 -18.07 2.20
N SER A 66 4.86 -17.80 2.19
CA SER A 66 5.41 -16.46 2.24
C SER A 66 6.70 -16.37 1.41
N VAL A 67 7.01 -15.17 0.95
CA VAL A 67 8.29 -14.81 0.35
C VAL A 67 8.78 -13.56 1.07
N GLU A 68 9.95 -13.64 1.66
CA GLU A 68 10.60 -12.50 2.31
C GLU A 68 11.76 -12.03 1.42
N ILE A 69 11.74 -10.75 1.05
CA ILE A 69 12.82 -10.12 0.30
C ILE A 69 13.57 -9.20 1.26
N GLY A 70 14.80 -9.59 1.60
CA GLY A 70 15.71 -8.79 2.41
C GLY A 70 16.79 -8.13 1.55
N GLY A 71 17.10 -6.87 1.85
CA GLY A 71 18.12 -6.09 1.16
C GLY A 71 17.75 -4.61 1.04
N PRO A 72 18.56 -3.78 0.34
CA PRO A 72 19.85 -4.13 -0.24
C PRO A 72 20.95 -4.33 0.84
N TYR A 73 21.75 -5.40 0.71
CA TYR A 73 22.88 -5.66 1.64
C TYR A 73 24.18 -4.96 1.23
N ARG A 74 24.29 -4.63 -0.06
CA ARG A 74 25.35 -3.81 -0.65
C ARG A 74 24.70 -3.00 -1.77
N THR A 75 24.68 -1.70 -1.63
CA THR A 75 24.27 -0.78 -2.70
C THR A 75 25.45 -0.55 -3.64
N ALA A 76 25.23 -0.71 -4.94
CA ALA A 76 26.11 -0.09 -5.93
C ALA A 76 25.80 1.41 -5.99
N GLU A 77 26.74 2.22 -6.45
CA GLU A 77 26.71 3.69 -6.45
C GLU A 77 25.53 4.31 -7.23
N ASP A 78 24.79 3.54 -8.01
CA ASP A 78 23.71 4.01 -8.90
C ASP A 78 22.30 3.81 -8.30
N ILE A 79 21.98 4.47 -7.18
CA ILE A 79 20.63 4.49 -6.59
C ILE A 79 19.69 5.46 -7.34
N ASN A 80 20.27 6.34 -8.16
CA ASN A 80 19.64 7.54 -8.73
C ASN A 80 18.62 7.28 -9.86
N GLU A 81 18.28 6.03 -10.16
CA GLU A 81 17.34 5.67 -11.24
C GLU A 81 16.01 5.06 -10.74
N SER A 82 15.83 4.89 -9.43
CA SER A 82 14.59 4.29 -8.92
C SER A 82 13.38 5.23 -9.09
N PRO A 83 12.15 4.70 -9.26
CA PRO A 83 10.94 5.51 -9.30
C PRO A 83 10.78 6.41 -8.06
N SER A 84 11.10 5.89 -6.86
CA SER A 84 11.04 6.65 -5.62
C SER A 84 12.05 7.79 -5.59
N TRP A 85 13.26 7.58 -6.14
CA TRP A 85 14.25 8.63 -6.29
C TRP A 85 13.71 9.78 -7.15
N ASN A 86 13.16 9.47 -8.33
CA ASN A 86 12.57 10.46 -9.22
C ASN A 86 11.35 11.18 -8.61
N LEU A 87 10.64 10.53 -7.69
CA LEU A 87 9.52 11.15 -6.96
C LEU A 87 9.98 12.11 -5.86
N ILE A 88 11.16 11.90 -5.26
CA ILE A 88 11.68 12.70 -4.15
C ILE A 88 12.62 13.80 -4.65
N PHE A 89 13.61 13.46 -5.46
CA PHE A 89 14.66 14.37 -5.90
C PHE A 89 14.22 15.13 -7.15
N SER A 90 13.73 16.37 -6.99
CA SER A 90 13.44 17.27 -8.12
C SER A 90 14.70 17.90 -8.73
N CYS A 91 15.76 17.97 -7.94
CA CYS A 91 17.10 18.37 -8.38
C CYS A 91 18.16 17.58 -7.59
N TYR A 92 19.40 17.69 -8.04
CA TYR A 92 20.56 17.12 -7.36
C TYR A 92 21.73 18.10 -7.44
N PRO A 93 22.39 18.44 -6.32
CA PRO A 93 23.44 19.46 -6.31
C PRO A 93 24.73 18.93 -6.95
N GLU A 94 25.30 19.66 -7.90
CA GLU A 94 26.63 19.34 -8.45
C GLU A 94 27.77 19.93 -7.59
N ARG A 95 27.44 20.94 -6.78
CA ARG A 95 28.39 21.66 -5.92
C ARG A 95 27.84 21.88 -4.52
N LEU A 96 28.75 21.96 -3.53
CA LEU A 96 28.39 22.16 -2.12
C LEU A 96 27.54 23.42 -1.87
N ASN A 97 27.76 24.50 -2.62
CA ASN A 97 27.00 25.74 -2.46
C ASN A 97 25.57 25.67 -3.04
N GLU A 98 25.23 24.61 -3.79
CA GLU A 98 23.91 24.36 -4.36
C GLU A 98 23.06 23.46 -3.46
N GLU A 99 23.67 22.74 -2.51
CA GLU A 99 22.99 21.78 -1.63
C GLU A 99 21.79 22.40 -0.90
N MET A 100 21.98 23.56 -0.27
CA MET A 100 20.91 24.21 0.49
C MET A 100 19.73 24.63 -0.40
N ALA A 101 19.99 25.11 -1.60
CA ALA A 101 18.94 25.51 -2.53
C ALA A 101 18.15 24.27 -3.01
N CYS A 102 18.86 23.19 -3.35
CA CYS A 102 18.23 21.94 -3.76
C CYS A 102 17.44 21.27 -2.64
N ALA A 103 17.99 21.21 -1.42
CA ALA A 103 17.29 20.68 -0.26
C ALA A 103 16.01 21.47 0.03
N THR A 104 16.07 22.80 -0.06
CA THR A 104 14.90 23.67 0.13
C THR A 104 13.80 23.34 -0.88
N GLU A 105 14.14 23.20 -2.16
CA GLU A 105 13.18 22.87 -3.21
C GLU A 105 12.52 21.50 -2.99
N ILE A 106 13.34 20.47 -2.76
CA ILE A 106 12.88 19.09 -2.54
C ILE A 106 11.95 19.04 -1.32
N LEU A 107 12.41 19.56 -0.18
CA LEU A 107 11.67 19.47 1.07
C LEU A 107 10.40 20.30 1.04
N SER A 108 10.42 21.49 0.42
CA SER A 108 9.21 22.31 0.26
C SER A 108 8.14 21.59 -0.56
N ARG A 109 8.54 20.96 -1.67
CA ARG A 109 7.62 20.23 -2.56
C ARG A 109 7.02 19.01 -1.86
N VAL A 110 7.86 18.17 -1.25
CA VAL A 110 7.38 16.96 -0.56
C VAL A 110 6.53 17.32 0.66
N ALA A 111 6.93 18.34 1.42
CA ALA A 111 6.20 18.79 2.60
C ALA A 111 4.84 19.41 2.26
N ARG A 112 4.72 20.15 1.15
CA ARG A 112 3.42 20.66 0.67
C ARG A 112 2.41 19.52 0.49
N GLN A 113 2.85 18.42 -0.12
CA GLN A 113 2.01 17.24 -0.31
C GLN A 113 1.76 16.48 0.99
N ALA A 114 2.80 16.30 1.82
CA ALA A 114 2.73 15.57 3.09
C ALA A 114 1.80 16.25 4.11
N TYR A 115 1.94 17.57 4.27
CA TYR A 115 1.13 18.38 5.20
C TYR A 115 -0.17 18.87 4.57
N ARG A 116 -0.33 18.70 3.25
CA ARG A 116 -1.58 18.95 2.50
C ARG A 116 -2.02 20.41 2.54
N ARG A 117 -1.03 21.31 2.62
CA ARG A 117 -1.19 22.76 2.70
C ARG A 117 0.06 23.46 2.15
N PRO A 118 -0.02 24.75 1.82
CA PRO A 118 1.16 25.57 1.58
C PRO A 118 2.16 25.45 2.73
N ILE A 119 3.43 25.31 2.37
CA ILE A 119 4.53 25.25 3.30
C ILE A 119 4.85 26.66 3.83
N THR A 120 5.08 26.81 5.13
CA THR A 120 5.52 28.09 5.71
C THR A 120 7.05 28.19 5.73
N GLU A 121 7.55 29.39 5.97
CA GLU A 121 8.99 29.59 6.20
C GLU A 121 9.47 28.82 7.43
N GLU A 122 8.64 28.69 8.46
CA GLU A 122 8.93 27.93 9.69
C GLU A 122 9.03 26.43 9.40
N ASP A 123 8.09 25.87 8.64
CA ASP A 123 8.13 24.46 8.24
C ASP A 123 9.43 24.16 7.47
N THR A 124 9.78 25.04 6.53
CA THR A 124 10.96 24.88 5.69
C THR A 124 12.25 25.00 6.51
N ALA A 125 12.34 25.98 7.40
CA ALA A 125 13.48 26.16 8.28
C ALA A 125 13.70 24.94 9.19
N LEU A 126 12.64 24.42 9.80
CA LEU A 126 12.71 23.23 10.64
C LEU A 126 13.18 22.00 9.86
N LEU A 127 12.61 21.75 8.68
CA LEU A 127 13.04 20.64 7.82
C LEU A 127 14.52 20.77 7.39
N LEU A 128 14.99 21.99 7.16
CA LEU A 128 16.40 22.25 6.84
C LEU A 128 17.34 22.03 8.05
N GLU A 129 16.88 22.23 9.28
CA GLU A 129 17.66 21.87 10.48
C GLU A 129 17.90 20.36 10.54
N PHE A 130 16.86 19.56 10.31
CA PHE A 130 16.99 18.10 10.22
C PHE A 130 17.87 17.69 9.03
N PHE A 131 17.71 18.33 7.87
CA PHE A 131 18.61 18.10 6.73
C PHE A 131 20.08 18.30 7.12
N ASN A 132 20.42 19.43 7.75
CA ASN A 132 21.79 19.72 8.17
C ASN A 132 22.31 18.69 9.18
N SER A 133 21.47 18.28 10.14
CA SER A 133 21.85 17.25 11.12
C SER A 133 22.11 15.89 10.46
N GLY A 134 21.27 15.50 9.50
CA GLY A 134 21.46 14.26 8.72
C GLY A 134 22.70 14.34 7.84
N ARG A 135 22.95 15.50 7.21
CA ARG A 135 24.14 15.78 6.38
C ARG A 135 25.42 15.65 7.21
N GLU A 136 25.45 16.17 8.43
CA GLU A 136 26.58 16.09 9.35
C GLU A 136 26.84 14.67 9.86
N GLN A 137 25.79 13.90 10.14
CA GLN A 137 25.88 12.54 10.68
C GLN A 137 26.20 11.48 9.61
N GLY A 138 25.55 11.56 8.45
CA GLY A 138 25.66 10.58 7.36
C GLY A 138 26.75 10.90 6.33
N GLY A 139 27.11 12.17 6.17
CA GLY A 139 28.24 12.57 5.33
C GLY A 139 27.96 12.73 3.83
N ASP A 140 26.73 12.49 3.36
CA ASP A 140 26.26 12.78 1.99
C ASP A 140 24.91 13.54 1.98
N PHE A 141 24.53 14.06 0.80
CA PHE A 141 23.32 14.89 0.63
C PHE A 141 22.04 14.08 0.88
N GLU A 142 22.07 12.82 0.46
CA GLU A 142 21.00 11.84 0.56
C GLU A 142 20.63 11.55 2.00
N HIS A 143 21.61 11.33 2.89
CA HIS A 143 21.37 11.14 4.32
C HIS A 143 20.73 12.39 4.95
N GLY A 144 21.09 13.59 4.48
CA GLY A 144 20.42 14.82 4.87
C GLY A 144 18.94 14.82 4.49
N ILE A 145 18.63 14.54 3.22
CA ILE A 145 17.25 14.47 2.73
C ILE A 145 16.47 13.37 3.45
N GLN A 146 17.07 12.18 3.60
CA GLN A 146 16.46 11.06 4.30
C GLN A 146 16.05 11.45 5.72
N PHE A 147 16.94 12.06 6.51
CA PHE A 147 16.63 12.40 7.89
C PHE A 147 15.54 13.47 8.01
N ALA A 148 15.52 14.45 7.10
CA ALA A 148 14.44 15.43 7.02
C ALA A 148 13.09 14.77 6.64
N LEU A 149 13.10 13.78 5.74
CA LEU A 149 11.90 13.02 5.39
C LEU A 149 11.41 12.12 6.55
N GLU A 150 12.32 11.48 7.27
CA GLU A 150 11.98 10.69 8.47
C GLU A 150 11.28 11.55 9.53
N PHE A 151 11.78 12.77 9.76
CA PHE A 151 11.13 13.74 10.62
C PHE A 151 9.73 14.11 10.09
N MET A 152 9.63 14.50 8.82
CA MET A 152 8.36 14.88 8.18
C MET A 152 7.29 13.79 8.29
N LEU A 153 7.67 12.52 8.10
CA LEU A 153 6.76 11.37 8.19
C LEU A 153 6.38 11.02 9.64
N SER A 154 7.11 11.56 10.61
CA SER A 154 6.83 11.42 12.04
C SER A 154 6.10 12.64 12.62
N ASP A 155 5.95 13.70 11.85
CA ASP A 155 5.36 14.96 12.30
C ASP A 155 3.82 14.83 12.47
N PRO A 156 3.23 15.41 13.54
CA PRO A 156 1.78 15.42 13.72
C PRO A 156 0.99 15.99 12.53
N ALA A 157 1.53 16.98 11.82
CA ALA A 157 0.90 17.56 10.63
C ALA A 157 0.81 16.56 9.47
N PHE A 158 1.71 15.57 9.40
CA PHE A 158 1.60 14.45 8.48
C PHE A 158 0.63 13.39 9.00
N LEU A 159 0.83 12.93 10.25
CA LEU A 159 0.12 11.79 10.85
C LEU A 159 -1.36 12.05 11.12
N ILE A 160 -1.72 13.30 11.43
CA ILE A 160 -3.08 13.68 11.84
C ILE A 160 -3.68 14.60 10.78
N ARG A 161 -4.94 14.34 10.44
CA ARG A 161 -5.76 15.22 9.59
C ARG A 161 -6.69 16.03 10.49
N SER A 162 -6.34 17.28 10.74
CA SER A 162 -7.21 18.24 11.42
C SER A 162 -8.07 18.99 10.40
N TYR A 163 -9.30 19.31 10.80
CA TYR A 163 -10.23 20.15 10.05
C TYR A 163 -10.73 21.24 11.00
N GLY A 164 -10.77 22.49 10.56
CA GLY A 164 -11.22 23.62 11.35
C GLY A 164 -10.23 24.07 12.43
N ASP A 165 -10.46 25.29 12.91
CA ASP A 165 -9.66 25.92 13.95
C ASP A 165 -10.26 25.70 15.35
N SER A 166 -9.44 25.86 16.39
CA SER A 166 -9.84 25.69 17.80
C SER A 166 -11.09 26.51 18.19
N GLU A 167 -11.29 27.69 17.60
CA GLU A 167 -12.45 28.54 17.85
C GLU A 167 -13.76 27.97 17.26
N GLN A 168 -13.68 27.24 16.16
CA GLN A 168 -14.84 26.64 15.49
C GLN A 168 -15.33 25.42 16.27
N PHE A 169 -14.41 24.64 16.82
CA PHE A 169 -14.72 23.52 17.72
C PHE A 169 -15.39 23.95 19.02
N ALA A 170 -14.98 25.09 19.58
CA ALA A 170 -15.50 25.60 20.85
C ALA A 170 -17.01 25.95 20.81
N ASN A 171 -17.54 26.24 19.63
CA ASN A 171 -18.92 26.71 19.46
C ASN A 171 -19.89 25.63 18.95
N GLU A 172 -19.44 24.38 18.75
CA GLU A 172 -20.23 23.28 18.13
C GLU A 172 -20.94 23.69 16.82
N ALA A 173 -20.43 24.71 16.13
CA ALA A 173 -21.06 25.25 14.94
C ALA A 173 -20.75 24.35 13.74
N ILE A 174 -21.77 24.08 12.92
CA ILE A 174 -21.56 23.51 11.58
C ILE A 174 -20.76 24.54 10.78
N TYR A 175 -19.58 24.16 10.30
CA TYR A 175 -18.72 25.01 9.49
C TYR A 175 -18.45 24.38 8.12
N GLU A 176 -18.23 25.22 7.12
CA GLU A 176 -17.83 24.80 5.79
C GLU A 176 -16.32 24.51 5.78
N LEU A 177 -15.92 23.41 5.14
CA LEU A 177 -14.52 23.10 4.95
C LEU A 177 -13.88 24.09 3.97
N ASN A 178 -12.68 24.54 4.29
CA ASN A 178 -11.91 25.31 3.32
C ASN A 178 -11.43 24.40 2.16
N GLY A 179 -10.91 25.01 1.09
CA GLY A 179 -10.50 24.27 -0.10
C GLY A 179 -9.47 23.16 0.18
N LEU A 180 -8.49 23.41 1.04
CA LEU A 180 -7.43 22.45 1.39
C LEU A 180 -7.97 21.28 2.22
N GLU A 181 -8.85 21.58 3.17
CA GLU A 181 -9.58 20.59 3.96
C GLU A 181 -10.46 19.72 3.08
N LEU A 182 -11.17 20.32 2.12
CA LEU A 182 -11.99 19.62 1.14
C LEU A 182 -11.14 18.71 0.25
N ALA A 183 -9.99 19.18 -0.24
CA ALA A 183 -9.04 18.39 -1.02
C ALA A 183 -8.51 17.20 -0.22
N SER A 184 -8.07 17.43 1.02
CA SER A 184 -7.59 16.38 1.92
C SER A 184 -8.70 15.35 2.17
N ARG A 185 -9.91 15.79 2.53
CA ARG A 185 -11.03 14.90 2.78
C ARG A 185 -11.39 14.08 1.54
N LEU A 186 -11.43 14.69 0.37
CA LEU A 186 -11.74 14.02 -0.89
C LEU A 186 -10.65 13.00 -1.27
N ALA A 187 -9.37 13.36 -1.18
CA ALA A 187 -8.24 12.49 -1.50
C ALA A 187 -8.25 11.21 -0.66
N PHE A 188 -8.42 11.32 0.64
CA PHE A 188 -8.46 10.13 1.50
C PHE A 188 -9.76 9.34 1.38
N PHE A 189 -10.87 9.99 0.99
CA PHE A 189 -12.11 9.26 0.72
C PHE A 189 -12.01 8.44 -0.57
N MET A 190 -11.39 8.99 -1.62
CA MET A 190 -11.35 8.37 -2.94
C MET A 190 -10.12 7.48 -3.15
N TRP A 191 -8.94 7.87 -2.66
CA TRP A 191 -7.65 7.22 -2.92
C TRP A 191 -6.98 6.65 -1.67
N SER A 192 -7.56 6.86 -0.48
CA SER A 192 -6.93 6.55 0.80
C SER A 192 -5.48 7.08 0.90
N SER A 193 -5.19 8.20 0.23
CA SER A 193 -3.87 8.81 0.13
C SER A 193 -3.94 10.32 0.22
N ALA A 194 -2.77 10.97 0.30
CA ALA A 194 -2.67 12.43 0.18
C ALA A 194 -3.20 12.93 -1.19
N PRO A 195 -3.73 14.18 -1.25
CA PRO A 195 -4.08 14.83 -2.50
C PRO A 195 -2.86 14.95 -3.42
N ASP A 196 -3.11 14.96 -4.73
CA ASP A 196 -2.08 15.28 -5.70
C ASP A 196 -1.95 16.79 -5.93
N GLU A 197 -0.92 17.21 -6.65
CA GLU A 197 -0.64 18.62 -6.92
C GLU A 197 -1.81 19.32 -7.60
N THR A 198 -2.52 18.63 -8.52
CA THR A 198 -3.69 19.21 -9.19
C THR A 198 -4.81 19.55 -8.19
N LEU A 199 -5.08 18.65 -7.25
CA LEU A 199 -6.12 18.87 -6.24
C LEU A 199 -5.71 19.95 -5.24
N LEU A 200 -4.44 20.00 -4.83
CA LEU A 200 -3.91 21.06 -3.96
C LEU A 200 -3.95 22.43 -4.65
N ASP A 201 -3.54 22.53 -5.90
CA ASP A 201 -3.58 23.79 -6.67
C ASP A 201 -5.01 24.35 -6.81
N LEU A 202 -5.98 23.49 -7.10
CA LEU A 202 -7.40 23.89 -7.19
C LEU A 202 -7.94 24.34 -5.84
N ALA A 203 -7.53 23.67 -4.76
CA ALA A 203 -7.91 24.01 -3.40
C ALA A 203 -7.32 25.36 -2.96
N GLU A 204 -6.04 25.61 -3.21
CA GLU A 204 -5.38 26.87 -2.88
C GLU A 204 -5.98 28.06 -3.62
N ARG A 205 -6.45 27.84 -4.85
CA ARG A 205 -7.14 28.87 -5.65
C ARG A 205 -8.61 29.06 -5.26
N GLY A 206 -9.12 28.29 -4.30
CA GLY A 206 -10.53 28.29 -3.90
C GLY A 206 -11.49 27.79 -4.98
N GLN A 207 -10.99 27.10 -6.00
CA GLN A 207 -11.77 26.62 -7.13
C GLN A 207 -12.41 25.25 -6.87
N LEU A 208 -11.88 24.48 -5.91
CA LEU A 208 -12.40 23.14 -5.61
C LEU A 208 -13.82 23.14 -5.03
N SER A 209 -14.26 24.26 -4.44
CA SER A 209 -15.63 24.42 -3.94
C SER A 209 -16.65 24.69 -5.06
N ASP A 210 -16.21 24.95 -6.29
CA ASP A 210 -17.10 25.04 -7.45
C ASP A 210 -17.65 23.63 -7.77
N PRO A 211 -18.98 23.43 -7.82
CA PRO A 211 -19.57 22.11 -8.04
C PRO A 211 -19.14 21.42 -9.34
N VAL A 212 -18.88 22.20 -10.41
CA VAL A 212 -18.46 21.66 -11.71
C VAL A 212 -17.02 21.18 -11.63
N VAL A 213 -16.14 21.97 -11.00
CA VAL A 213 -14.73 21.58 -10.78
C VAL A 213 -14.65 20.37 -9.85
N TYR A 214 -15.44 20.37 -8.78
CA TYR A 214 -15.52 19.26 -7.83
C TYR A 214 -15.93 17.96 -8.52
N GLU A 215 -17.01 17.97 -9.30
CA GLU A 215 -17.47 16.78 -10.03
C GLU A 215 -16.40 16.27 -11.01
N GLN A 216 -15.73 17.17 -11.74
CA GLN A 216 -14.64 16.79 -12.64
C GLN A 216 -13.50 16.09 -11.90
N GLN A 217 -13.09 16.60 -10.73
CA GLN A 217 -12.04 15.96 -9.94
C GLN A 217 -12.48 14.61 -9.39
N VAL A 218 -13.71 14.48 -8.88
CA VAL A 218 -14.25 13.19 -8.42
C VAL A 218 -14.21 12.15 -9.55
N ARG A 219 -14.67 12.51 -10.76
CA ARG A 219 -14.64 11.60 -11.92
C ARG A 219 -13.22 11.22 -12.32
N ARG A 220 -12.29 12.18 -12.36
CA ARG A 220 -10.87 11.90 -12.61
C ARG A 220 -10.31 10.91 -11.59
N MET A 221 -10.61 11.11 -10.31
CA MET A 221 -10.12 10.25 -9.23
C MET A 221 -10.70 8.84 -9.28
N LEU A 222 -11.95 8.68 -9.72
CA LEU A 222 -12.58 7.38 -9.95
C LEU A 222 -11.95 6.59 -11.11
N THR A 223 -11.44 7.30 -12.13
CA THR A 223 -10.75 6.66 -13.27
C THR A 223 -9.27 6.34 -13.00
N ASP A 224 -8.71 6.86 -11.90
CA ASP A 224 -7.34 6.58 -11.48
C ASP A 224 -7.28 5.20 -10.81
N GLU A 225 -6.23 4.43 -11.08
CA GLU A 225 -6.03 3.09 -10.50
C GLU A 225 -6.07 3.11 -8.96
N ARG A 226 -5.61 4.19 -8.32
CA ARG A 226 -5.71 4.36 -6.86
C ARG A 226 -7.17 4.36 -6.40
N GLY A 227 -8.04 5.06 -7.13
CA GLY A 227 -9.47 5.15 -6.81
C GLY A 227 -10.19 3.83 -6.94
N VAL A 228 -9.92 3.12 -8.04
CA VAL A 228 -10.45 1.77 -8.25
C VAL A 228 -9.97 0.83 -7.15
N ASN A 229 -8.69 0.85 -6.80
CA ASN A 229 -8.14 -0.03 -5.77
C ASN A 229 -8.72 0.29 -4.38
N THR A 230 -8.80 1.56 -3.97
CA THR A 230 -9.44 1.95 -2.70
C THR A 230 -10.91 1.52 -2.64
N LEU A 231 -11.68 1.71 -3.71
CA LEU A 231 -13.09 1.29 -3.70
C LEU A 231 -13.26 -0.23 -3.58
N VAL A 232 -12.38 -1.00 -4.21
CA VAL A 232 -12.41 -2.48 -4.18
C VAL A 232 -11.89 -3.00 -2.84
N GLU A 233 -10.64 -2.67 -2.51
CA GLU A 233 -9.86 -3.27 -1.42
C GLU A 233 -10.19 -2.64 -0.06
N ASP A 234 -10.67 -1.39 -0.03
CA ASP A 234 -11.16 -0.74 1.18
C ASP A 234 -12.67 -0.80 1.33
N PHE A 235 -13.40 -0.09 0.47
CA PHE A 235 -14.83 0.08 0.68
C PHE A 235 -15.59 -1.24 0.51
N ALA A 236 -15.42 -1.92 -0.62
CA ALA A 236 -16.20 -3.12 -0.92
C ALA A 236 -15.78 -4.30 -0.05
N SER A 237 -14.47 -4.48 0.18
CA SER A 237 -13.97 -5.51 1.11
C SER A 237 -14.42 -5.31 2.55
N GLN A 238 -14.65 -4.07 3.00
CA GLN A 238 -15.28 -3.82 4.31
C GLN A 238 -16.79 -4.08 4.28
N TRP A 239 -17.48 -3.55 3.27
CA TRP A 239 -18.93 -3.68 3.13
C TRP A 239 -19.38 -5.15 3.07
N LEU A 240 -18.65 -5.98 2.32
CA LEU A 240 -18.89 -7.41 2.18
C LEU A 240 -18.20 -8.26 3.26
N ASN A 241 -17.48 -7.66 4.20
CA ASN A 241 -16.66 -8.34 5.21
C ASN A 241 -15.61 -9.30 4.64
N LEU A 242 -15.08 -9.06 3.43
CA LEU A 242 -14.03 -9.87 2.82
C LEU A 242 -12.77 -9.93 3.69
N ARG A 243 -12.49 -8.84 4.43
CA ARG A 243 -11.37 -8.74 5.38
C ARG A 243 -11.43 -9.73 6.54
N ARG A 244 -12.59 -10.33 6.79
CA ARG A 244 -12.84 -11.28 7.88
C ARG A 244 -12.94 -12.71 7.37
N LEU A 245 -12.72 -12.93 6.07
CA LEU A 245 -12.79 -14.27 5.49
C LEU A 245 -11.78 -15.23 6.14
N ASP A 246 -10.62 -14.72 6.55
CA ASP A 246 -9.61 -15.54 7.20
C ASP A 246 -9.97 -15.88 8.66
N GLU A 247 -10.91 -15.16 9.29
CA GLU A 247 -11.48 -15.51 10.60
C GLU A 247 -12.42 -16.73 10.53
N VAL A 248 -12.84 -17.14 9.32
CA VAL A 248 -13.77 -18.24 9.12
C VAL A 248 -13.08 -19.56 9.42
N ASN A 249 -13.52 -20.21 10.51
CA ASN A 249 -13.04 -21.53 10.89
C ASN A 249 -13.89 -22.61 10.23
N ILE A 250 -13.31 -23.34 9.28
CA ILE A 250 -13.97 -24.44 8.59
C ILE A 250 -13.54 -25.77 9.19
N ASN A 251 -14.50 -26.63 9.49
CA ASN A 251 -14.24 -27.99 9.94
C ASN A 251 -13.70 -28.83 8.78
N THR A 252 -12.39 -29.06 8.78
CA THR A 252 -11.68 -29.77 7.71
C THR A 252 -11.94 -31.27 7.68
N VAL A 253 -12.56 -31.84 8.72
CA VAL A 253 -13.07 -33.22 8.70
C VAL A 253 -14.33 -33.31 7.84
N LEU A 254 -15.21 -32.31 7.92
CA LEU A 254 -16.44 -32.25 7.10
C LEU A 254 -16.18 -31.70 5.69
N PHE A 255 -15.22 -30.79 5.56
CA PHE A 255 -14.82 -30.16 4.31
C PHE A 255 -13.34 -30.45 4.02
N PRO A 256 -12.98 -31.69 3.65
CA PRO A 256 -11.59 -32.11 3.49
C PRO A 256 -10.87 -31.47 2.30
N GLN A 257 -11.63 -30.82 1.40
CA GLN A 257 -11.08 -30.05 0.30
C GLN A 257 -10.84 -28.58 0.67
N TYR A 258 -11.13 -28.15 1.90
CA TYR A 258 -10.85 -26.78 2.31
C TYR A 258 -9.35 -26.58 2.61
N ASP A 259 -8.80 -25.48 2.10
CA ASP A 259 -7.51 -24.94 2.51
C ASP A 259 -7.55 -23.40 2.46
N VAL A 260 -6.52 -22.76 3.02
CA VAL A 260 -6.45 -21.29 3.11
C VAL A 260 -6.47 -20.64 1.72
N SER A 261 -5.88 -21.28 0.71
CA SER A 261 -5.89 -20.74 -0.66
C SER A 261 -7.28 -20.67 -1.27
N LEU A 262 -8.22 -21.53 -0.84
CA LEU A 262 -9.58 -21.49 -1.36
C LEU A 262 -10.29 -20.21 -0.91
N ILE A 263 -10.11 -19.83 0.35
CA ILE A 263 -10.76 -18.63 0.90
C ILE A 263 -10.10 -17.35 0.39
N GLU A 264 -8.78 -17.37 0.17
CA GLU A 264 -8.06 -16.31 -0.54
C GLU A 264 -8.55 -16.17 -1.98
N ALA A 265 -8.74 -17.29 -2.69
CA ALA A 265 -9.25 -17.27 -4.06
C ALA A 265 -10.68 -16.72 -4.14
N PHE A 266 -11.58 -17.09 -3.21
CA PHE A 266 -12.92 -16.49 -3.11
C PHE A 266 -12.85 -14.98 -2.90
N GLY A 267 -12.01 -14.52 -1.97
CA GLY A 267 -11.81 -13.08 -1.75
C GLY A 267 -11.33 -12.38 -3.02
N ARG A 268 -10.34 -12.96 -3.71
CA ARG A 268 -9.78 -12.40 -4.93
C ARG A 268 -10.76 -12.38 -6.09
N GLU A 269 -11.57 -13.43 -6.26
CA GLU A 269 -12.64 -13.46 -7.25
C GLU A 269 -13.59 -12.29 -7.06
N THR A 270 -14.06 -12.09 -5.83
CA THR A 270 -15.02 -11.03 -5.50
C THR A 270 -14.41 -9.64 -5.74
N GLU A 271 -13.14 -9.43 -5.37
CA GLU A 271 -12.42 -8.19 -5.66
C GLU A 271 -12.29 -7.92 -7.16
N LEU A 272 -11.92 -8.93 -7.96
CA LEU A 272 -11.78 -8.79 -9.41
C LEU A 272 -13.13 -8.49 -10.07
N PHE A 273 -14.19 -9.14 -9.60
CA PHE A 273 -15.54 -8.92 -10.09
C PHE A 273 -16.05 -7.50 -9.82
N ILE A 274 -15.83 -6.98 -8.62
CA ILE A 274 -16.19 -5.59 -8.26
C ILE A 274 -15.32 -4.60 -9.03
N ARG A 275 -14.01 -4.89 -9.14
CA ARG A 275 -13.07 -4.08 -9.94
C ARG A 275 -13.55 -3.95 -11.38
N GLU A 276 -13.94 -5.04 -12.02
CA GLU A 276 -14.45 -5.01 -13.40
C GLU A 276 -15.72 -4.17 -13.48
N THR A 277 -16.69 -4.41 -12.59
CA THR A 277 -17.96 -3.68 -12.54
C THR A 277 -17.74 -2.16 -12.46
N LEU A 278 -16.77 -1.72 -11.64
CA LEU A 278 -16.40 -0.31 -11.52
C LEU A 278 -15.69 0.24 -12.76
N ARG A 279 -14.75 -0.51 -13.34
CA ARG A 279 -13.96 -0.07 -14.51
C ARG A 279 -14.81 0.07 -15.77
N THR A 280 -15.79 -0.81 -15.95
CA THR A 280 -16.68 -0.80 -17.11
C THR A 280 -17.91 0.09 -16.92
N ASP A 281 -18.06 0.73 -15.75
CA ASP A 281 -19.27 1.48 -15.36
C ASP A 281 -20.54 0.63 -15.56
N SER A 282 -20.45 -0.65 -15.16
CA SER A 282 -21.53 -1.63 -15.29
C SER A 282 -22.65 -1.38 -14.28
N SER A 283 -23.80 -2.04 -14.48
CA SER A 283 -24.92 -1.87 -13.56
C SER A 283 -24.58 -2.46 -12.20
N ILE A 284 -24.94 -1.77 -11.12
CA ILE A 284 -24.86 -2.37 -9.77
C ILE A 284 -25.73 -3.62 -9.63
N LEU A 285 -26.74 -3.79 -10.49
CA LEU A 285 -27.57 -5.00 -10.54
C LEU A 285 -26.78 -6.22 -11.03
N ASP A 286 -25.69 -6.02 -11.76
CA ASP A 286 -24.81 -7.11 -12.20
C ASP A 286 -24.17 -7.79 -10.98
N LEU A 287 -24.00 -7.07 -9.86
CA LEU A 287 -23.54 -7.67 -8.59
C LEU A 287 -24.48 -8.74 -8.02
N LEU A 288 -25.73 -8.79 -8.47
CA LEU A 288 -26.74 -9.77 -8.03
C LEU A 288 -27.07 -10.82 -9.09
N GLY A 289 -26.80 -10.53 -10.36
CA GLY A 289 -27.36 -11.29 -11.48
C GLY A 289 -26.42 -11.57 -12.64
N ALA A 290 -25.13 -11.23 -12.54
CA ALA A 290 -24.15 -11.56 -13.56
C ALA A 290 -24.08 -13.08 -13.81
N ASP A 291 -23.93 -13.47 -15.08
CA ASP A 291 -23.75 -14.85 -15.53
C ASP A 291 -22.25 -15.20 -15.74
N TYR A 292 -21.35 -14.36 -15.24
CA TYR A 292 -19.90 -14.51 -15.32
C TYR A 292 -19.22 -14.20 -13.97
N THR A 293 -18.00 -14.69 -13.81
CA THR A 293 -17.15 -14.51 -12.61
C THR A 293 -15.67 -14.72 -13.00
N PHE A 294 -14.75 -14.40 -12.09
CA PHE A 294 -13.30 -14.53 -12.26
C PHE A 294 -12.78 -15.75 -11.51
N VAL A 295 -12.50 -16.83 -12.24
CA VAL A 295 -12.18 -18.13 -11.65
C VAL A 295 -10.72 -18.50 -11.92
N ASP A 296 -9.97 -18.81 -10.85
CA ASP A 296 -8.63 -19.39 -10.95
C ASP A 296 -8.69 -20.93 -10.97
N GLU A 297 -7.53 -21.62 -11.06
CA GLU A 297 -7.51 -23.09 -11.04
C GLU A 297 -8.13 -23.67 -9.76
N ARG A 298 -8.04 -22.94 -8.63
CA ARG A 298 -8.50 -23.40 -7.33
C ARG A 298 -10.01 -23.36 -7.19
N LEU A 299 -10.66 -22.35 -7.76
CA LEU A 299 -12.11 -22.19 -7.79
C LEU A 299 -12.78 -23.01 -8.90
N ALA A 300 -12.05 -23.33 -9.98
CA ALA A 300 -12.58 -24.10 -11.10
C ALA A 300 -12.70 -25.61 -10.84
N ARG A 301 -12.23 -26.11 -9.68
CA ARG A 301 -12.09 -27.54 -9.40
C ARG A 301 -12.72 -27.95 -8.07
#